data_AF-K0S776-F1
#
_entry.id   AF-K0S776-F1
#
_cell.length_a   1.000
_cell.length_b   1.000
_cell.length_c   1.000
_cell.angle_alpha   90.00
_cell.angle_beta   90.00
_cell.angle_gamma   90.00
#
_symmetry.space_group_name_H-M   'P 1'
#
loop_
_entity.id
_entity.type
_entity.pdbx_description
1 polymer ?
#
loop_
_entity_poly.entity_id
_entity_poly.type
_entity_poly.pdbx_seq_one_letter_code
_entity_poly.pdbx_strand_id
1 'polypeptide(L)' 'PSRVAIGASLKTLLSRPSCFGNDTGSLPIGEFDTGTASKQVYDAQVLVIGAGGLGCEILKDLAMCGVVNSVVVMDLGET' A
#
# COMPACT_ATOMS: atom_id res chain seq x y z
N PRO A 1 -9.23 17.69 6.88
CA PRO A 1 -8.72 16.36 6.44
C PRO A 1 -8.41 16.37 4.94
N SER A 2 -7.12 16.51 4.63
CA SER A 2 -6.55 16.54 3.28
C SER A 2 -6.97 15.28 2.50
N ARG A 3 -7.55 15.47 1.30
CA ARG A 3 -7.89 14.37 0.41
C ARG A 3 -6.60 13.68 -0.04
N VAL A 4 -6.32 12.49 0.50
CA VAL A 4 -5.29 11.60 -0.05
C VAL A 4 -5.74 11.21 -1.46
N ALA A 5 -4.97 11.62 -2.47
CA ALA A 5 -5.28 11.34 -3.86
C ALA A 5 -4.91 9.89 -4.18
N ILE A 6 -5.76 8.95 -3.76
CA ILE A 6 -5.66 7.55 -4.13
C ILE A 6 -6.20 7.41 -5.56
N GLY A 7 -5.44 6.81 -6.47
CA GLY A 7 -5.86 6.58 -7.85
C GLY A 7 -7.25 5.93 -7.93
N ALA A 8 -8.03 6.25 -8.96
CA ALA A 8 -9.45 5.86 -9.06
C ALA A 8 -9.68 4.34 -8.89
N SER A 9 -8.75 3.52 -9.39
CA SER A 9 -8.78 2.06 -9.24
C SER A 9 -8.61 1.60 -7.80
N LEU A 10 -7.63 2.15 -7.07
CA LEU A 10 -7.37 1.72 -5.70
C LEU A 10 -8.44 2.23 -4.73
N LYS A 11 -9.02 3.40 -4.97
CA LYS A 11 -10.19 3.87 -4.22
C LYS A 11 -11.34 2.86 -4.30
N THR A 12 -11.58 2.28 -5.47
CA THR A 12 -12.64 1.29 -5.68
C THR A 12 -12.39 0.00 -4.87
N LEU A 13 -11.13 -0.43 -4.75
CA LEU A 13 -10.77 -1.60 -3.94
C LEU A 13 -10.88 -1.32 -2.44
N LEU A 14 -10.37 -0.17 -1.98
CA LEU A 14 -10.30 0.14 -0.54
C LEU A 14 -11.64 0.60 0.05
N SER A 15 -12.59 1.05 -0.77
CA SER A 15 -13.87 1.59 -0.30
C SER A 15 -15.07 0.67 -0.48
N ARG A 16 -14.91 -0.51 -1.09
CA ARG A 16 -16.02 -1.45 -1.35
C ARG A 16 -15.92 -2.67 -0.45
N PRO A 17 -17.02 -3.11 0.19
CA PRO A 17 -17.02 -4.33 0.99
C PRO A 17 -16.77 -5.53 0.09
N SER A 18 -16.11 -6.54 0.65
CA SER A 18 -15.77 -7.80 -0.02
C SER A 18 -15.80 -8.95 0.99
N CYS A 19 -16.31 -10.10 0.55
CA CYS A 19 -16.24 -11.37 1.29
C CYS A 19 -14.88 -12.06 1.18
N PHE A 20 -13.95 -11.49 0.39
CA PHE A 20 -12.56 -11.95 0.25
C PHE A 20 -11.62 -10.91 0.86
N GLY A 21 -11.75 -10.67 2.16
CA GLY A 21 -10.83 -9.84 2.92
C GLY A 21 -9.66 -10.65 3.47
N ASN A 22 -8.88 -10.01 4.33
CA ASN A 22 -7.78 -10.66 5.04
C ASN A 22 -8.34 -11.48 6.22
N ASP A 23 -7.90 -12.73 6.36
CA ASP A 23 -8.33 -13.63 7.45
C ASP A 23 -7.88 -13.13 8.83
N THR A 24 -6.84 -12.28 8.88
CA THR A 24 -6.36 -11.62 10.11
C THR A 24 -7.03 -10.25 10.34
N GLY A 25 -8.13 -9.95 9.64
CA GLY A 25 -8.89 -8.71 9.79
C GLY A 25 -9.61 -8.62 11.14
N SER A 26 -10.07 -7.41 11.49
CA SER A 26 -10.85 -7.18 12.71
C SER A 26 -12.30 -7.66 12.61
N LEU A 27 -12.77 -7.97 11.40
CA LEU A 27 -14.12 -8.45 11.14
C LEU A 27 -14.15 -9.98 11.11
N PRO A 28 -15.26 -10.62 11.55
CA PRO A 28 -15.41 -12.06 11.45
C PRO A 28 -15.33 -12.54 10.00
N ILE A 29 -15.11 -13.84 9.81
CA ILE A 29 -15.18 -14.53 8.50
C ILE A 29 -14.28 -13.95 7.39
N GLY A 30 -13.21 -13.23 7.74
CA GLY A 30 -12.29 -12.66 6.76
C GLY A 30 -12.92 -11.56 5.92
N GLU A 31 -13.92 -10.83 6.44
CA GLU A 31 -14.52 -9.71 5.73
C GLU A 31 -13.54 -8.52 5.60
N PHE A 32 -13.59 -7.82 4.46
CA PHE A 32 -12.74 -6.67 4.22
C PHE A 32 -13.27 -5.39 4.90
N ASP A 33 -12.50 -4.83 5.83
CA ASP A 33 -12.81 -3.56 6.49
C ASP A 33 -12.40 -2.34 5.66
N THR A 34 -13.38 -1.72 5.00
CA THR A 34 -13.19 -0.50 4.21
C THR A 34 -12.91 0.76 5.05
N GLY A 35 -13.23 0.76 6.35
CA GLY A 35 -13.12 1.93 7.22
C GLY A 35 -11.67 2.28 7.56
N THR A 36 -10.82 1.27 7.70
CA THR A 36 -9.40 1.43 8.07
C THR A 36 -8.43 1.26 6.90
N ALA A 37 -8.83 0.55 5.83
CA ALA A 37 -7.94 0.17 4.73
C ALA A 37 -7.20 1.35 4.06
N SER A 38 -7.90 2.44 3.76
CA SER A 38 -7.28 3.63 3.15
C SER A 38 -6.22 4.28 4.03
N LYS A 39 -6.46 4.31 5.34
CA LYS A 39 -5.51 4.82 6.32
C LYS A 39 -4.33 3.87 6.48
N GLN A 40 -4.57 2.56 6.52
CA GLN A 40 -3.51 1.55 6.61
C GLN A 40 -2.54 1.63 5.43
N VAL A 41 -3.04 1.79 4.20
CA VAL A 41 -2.20 1.97 3.01
C VAL A 41 -1.40 3.28 3.08
N TYR A 42 -2.01 4.37 3.56
CA TYR A 42 -1.33 5.66 3.70
C TYR A 42 -0.27 5.67 4.80
N ASP A 43 -0.56 5.08 5.96
CA ASP A 43 0.35 5.04 7.12
C ASP A 43 1.40 3.92 7.01
N ALA A 44 1.34 3.08 5.97
CA ALA A 44 2.28 2.00 5.76
C ALA A 44 3.73 2.52 5.66
N GLN A 45 4.61 1.96 6.49
CA GLN A 45 6.05 2.20 6.44
C GLN A 45 6.71 1.05 5.68
N VAL A 46 7.35 1.38 4.55
CA VAL A 46 7.97 0.37 3.67
C VAL A 46 9.46 0.61 3.56
N LEU A 47 10.25 -0.44 3.78
CA LEU A 47 11.69 -0.47 3.51
C LEU A 47 11.92 -1.26 2.22
N VAL A 48 12.49 -0.62 1.21
CA VAL A 48 12.95 -1.25 -0.02
C VAL A 48 14.46 -1.38 0.04
N ILE A 49 14.98 -2.61 -0.05
CA ILE A 49 16.42 -2.89 -0.07
C ILE A 49 16.82 -3.20 -1.52
N GLY A 50 17.74 -2.42 -2.05
CA GLY A 50 18.17 -2.44 -3.45
C GLY A 50 17.36 -1.48 -4.32
N ALA A 51 18.05 -0.68 -5.14
CA ALA A 51 17.45 0.21 -6.13
C ALA A 51 17.77 -0.21 -7.58
N GLY A 52 18.47 -1.32 -7.79
CA GLY A 52 18.76 -1.85 -9.12
C GLY A 52 17.61 -2.68 -9.70
N GLY A 53 17.29 -2.48 -10.99
CA GLY A 53 16.34 -3.29 -11.77
C GLY A 53 14.98 -3.49 -11.11
N LEU A 54 14.87 -4.54 -10.29
CA LEU A 54 13.69 -4.86 -9.49
C LEU A 54 13.32 -3.76 -8.48
N GLY A 55 14.32 -3.13 -7.84
CA GLY A 55 14.09 -2.08 -6.86
C GLY A 55 13.34 -0.89 -7.45
N CYS A 56 13.73 -0.45 -8.65
CA CYS A 56 13.01 0.58 -9.40
C CYS A 56 11.55 0.20 -9.67
N GLU A 57 11.31 -1.06 -10.04
CA GLU A 57 9.98 -1.50 -10.43
C GLU A 57 9.03 -1.67 -9.24
N ILE A 58 9.55 -2.14 -8.11
CA ILE A 58 8.83 -2.16 -6.83
C ILE A 58 8.48 -0.72 -6.41
N LEU A 59 9.41 0.23 -6.51
CA LEU A 59 9.17 1.62 -6.14
C LEU A 59 8.10 2.28 -7.00
N LYS A 60 8.11 2.00 -8.31
CA LYS A 60 7.04 2.44 -9.22
C LYS A 60 5.68 1.92 -8.77
N ASP A 61 5.59 0.63 -8.46
CA ASP A 61 4.32 0.01 -8.08
C ASP A 61 3.82 0.50 -6.72
N LEU A 62 4.69 0.66 -5.73
CA LEU A 62 4.35 1.25 -4.43
C LEU A 62 3.80 2.67 -4.58
N ALA A 63 4.44 3.50 -5.41
CA ALA A 63 3.99 4.85 -5.70
C ALA A 63 2.61 4.85 -6.38
N MET A 64 2.38 3.94 -7.34
CA MET A 64 1.10 3.82 -8.04
C MET A 64 -0.03 3.28 -7.15
N CYS A 65 0.32 2.46 -6.17
CA CYS A 65 -0.58 1.95 -5.12
C CYS A 65 -0.83 2.95 -3.99
N GLY A 66 -0.37 4.21 -4.09
CA GLY A 66 -0.63 5.23 -3.08
C GLY A 66 0.13 5.04 -1.76
N VAL A 67 1.11 4.12 -1.73
CA VAL A 67 2.04 3.91 -0.62
C VAL A 67 3.20 4.89 -0.79
N VAL A 68 2.96 6.15 -0.40
CA VAL A 68 3.90 7.26 -0.69
C VAL A 68 4.35 8.03 0.55
N ASN A 69 3.72 7.80 1.70
CA ASN A 69 3.97 8.63 2.89
C ASN A 69 5.32 8.32 3.56
N SER A 70 5.69 7.03 3.63
CA SER A 70 6.90 6.60 4.33
C SER A 70 7.54 5.40 3.63
N VAL A 71 8.29 5.68 2.55
CA VAL A 71 9.10 4.69 1.85
C VAL A 71 10.58 5.02 2.02
N VAL A 72 11.34 4.10 2.60
CA VAL A 72 12.79 4.21 2.79
C VAL A 72 13.47 3.25 1.81
N VAL A 73 14.47 3.75 1.08
CA VAL A 73 15.25 2.92 0.15
C VAL A 73 16.68 2.84 0.66
N MET A 74 17.19 1.62 0.78
CA MET A 74 18.60 1.36 1.08
C MET A 74 19.20 0.63 -0.11
N ASP A 75 20.14 1.25 -0.79
CA ASP A 75 20.88 0.63 -1.89
C ASP A 75 22.36 0.60 -1.52
N LEU A 76 22.98 -0.57 -1.62
CA LEU A 76 24.39 -0.72 -1.27
C LEU A 76 25.34 -0.36 -2.43
N GLY A 77 24.80 -0.19 -3.64
CA GLY A 77 25.56 -0.01 -4.86
C GLY A 77 26.52 -1.17 -5.15
N GLU A 78 26.92 -1.32 -6.40
CA GLU A 78 28.18 -1.98 -6.73
C GLU A 78 29.22 -0.84 -6.81
N THR A 79 30.28 -0.89 -6.01
CA THR A 79 31.48 -0.04 -6.18
C THR A 79 32.35 -0.56 -7.30
#